data_AF-A0A6A7LCM2-F1
#
_entry.id   AF-A0A6A7LCM2-F1
#
_cell.length_a   1.000
_cell.length_b   1.000
_cell.length_c   1.000
_cell.angle_alpha   90.00
_cell.angle_beta   90.00
_cell.angle_gamma   90.00
#
_symmetry.space_group_name_H-M   'P 1'
#
loop_
_entity.id
_entity.type
_entity.pdbx_description
1 polymer ?
#
loop_
_entity_poly.entity_id
_entity_poly.type
_entity_poly.pdbx_seq_one_letter_code
_entity_poly.pdbx_strand_id
1 'polypeptide(L)'
;MRWAILTITIPTTTRARGHLHWDPPTAQQVLDTALAFSVINRHFDVADFLLEHGADINTTRNSHEPASILHHLVFEGNYDSMRFLIDRGIDMTTKDYRWNSTAQGWALYGKKDQKMAQWLEEAERQREQGPR
;
A
#
# COMPACT_ATOMS: atom_id res chain seq x y z
N MET A 1 -48.45 -38.39 -23.12
CA MET A 1 -46.98 -38.45 -22.88
C MET A 1 -46.56 -37.14 -22.25
N ARG A 2 -46.29 -37.15 -20.94
CA ARG A 2 -45.88 -35.98 -20.14
C ARG A 2 -44.35 -35.99 -20.01
N TRP A 3 -43.69 -34.90 -20.36
CA TRP A 3 -42.30 -34.66 -19.98
C TRP A 3 -42.34 -33.84 -18.69
N ALA A 4 -42.13 -34.50 -17.55
CA ALA A 4 -41.99 -33.84 -16.26
C ALA A 4 -40.57 -33.29 -16.16
N ILE A 5 -40.41 -31.98 -16.25
CA ILE A 5 -39.15 -31.30 -15.95
C ILE A 5 -39.06 -31.30 -14.42
N LEU A 6 -38.26 -32.21 -13.86
CA LEU A 6 -37.93 -32.20 -12.44
C LEU A 6 -37.07 -30.97 -12.17
N THR A 7 -37.69 -29.91 -11.64
CA THR A 7 -36.94 -28.84 -10.99
C THR A 7 -36.28 -29.43 -9.76
N ILE A 8 -35.00 -29.79 -9.88
CA ILE A 8 -34.15 -30.08 -8.73
C ILE A 8 -33.97 -28.76 -8.01
N THR A 9 -34.82 -28.49 -7.02
CA THR A 9 -34.53 -27.46 -6.02
C THR A 9 -33.34 -27.96 -5.23
N ILE A 10 -32.13 -27.58 -5.66
CA ILE A 10 -30.92 -27.76 -4.84
C ILE A 10 -31.17 -26.94 -3.58
N PRO A 11 -31.28 -27.55 -2.37
CA PRO A 11 -31.34 -26.76 -1.17
C PRO A 11 -30.00 -26.03 -1.09
N THR A 12 -30.02 -24.69 -1.11
CA THR A 12 -28.87 -23.87 -0.74
C THR A 12 -28.67 -23.99 0.77
N THR A 13 -28.40 -25.20 1.24
CA THR A 13 -27.77 -25.41 2.53
C THR A 13 -26.33 -24.99 2.32
N THR A 14 -26.11 -23.68 2.36
CA THR A 14 -24.79 -23.11 2.60
C THR A 14 -24.35 -23.65 3.95
N ARG A 15 -23.73 -24.82 3.94
CA ARG A 15 -23.00 -25.37 5.06
C ARG A 15 -22.01 -24.28 5.44
N ALA A 16 -22.28 -23.60 6.55
CA ALA A 16 -21.45 -22.54 7.08
C ALA A 16 -20.01 -23.05 7.07
N ARG A 17 -19.21 -22.53 6.13
CA ARG A 17 -17.77 -22.73 6.15
C ARG A 17 -17.34 -22.03 7.44
N GLY A 18 -16.93 -22.81 8.43
CA GLY A 18 -16.47 -22.28 9.70
C GLY A 18 -15.46 -21.16 9.47
N HIS A 19 -15.72 -20.03 10.13
CA HIS A 19 -14.86 -18.85 10.33
C HIS A 19 -13.41 -18.94 9.82
N LEU A 20 -13.26 -18.81 8.51
CA LEU A 20 -12.06 -18.22 7.91
C LEU A 20 -12.51 -16.89 7.35
N HIS A 21 -12.13 -15.80 8.02
CA HIS A 21 -12.47 -14.42 7.67
C HIS A 21 -11.67 -13.99 6.41
N TRP A 22 -11.90 -14.67 5.29
CA TRP A 22 -11.37 -14.28 3.99
C TRP A 22 -12.48 -13.66 3.16
N ASP A 23 -12.81 -12.41 3.51
CA ASP A 23 -13.65 -11.59 2.65
C ASP A 23 -12.86 -11.21 1.39
N PRO A 24 -13.51 -11.14 0.21
CA PRO A 24 -12.84 -10.64 -0.99
C PRO A 24 -12.32 -9.23 -0.74
N PRO A 25 -11.19 -8.83 -1.37
CA PRO A 25 -10.65 -7.50 -1.18
C PRO A 25 -11.65 -6.45 -1.65
N THR A 26 -11.75 -5.35 -0.92
CA THR A 26 -12.57 -4.20 -1.33
C THR A 26 -11.96 -3.52 -2.54
N ALA A 27 -12.77 -2.76 -3.29
CA ALA A 27 -12.27 -1.97 -4.43
C ALA A 27 -11.13 -1.02 -4.00
N GLN A 28 -11.22 -0.43 -2.80
CA GLN A 28 -10.16 0.42 -2.24
C GLN A 28 -8.87 -0.36 -2.01
N GLN A 29 -8.94 -1.56 -1.40
CA GLN A 29 -7.76 -2.39 -1.17
C GLN A 29 -7.06 -2.77 -2.49
N VAL A 30 -7.83 -2.97 -3.56
CA VAL A 30 -7.28 -3.22 -4.90
C VAL A 30 -6.59 -1.97 -5.46
N LEU A 31 -7.22 -0.80 -5.37
CA LEU A 31 -6.64 0.49 -5.81
C LEU A 31 -5.34 0.81 -5.06
N ASP A 32 -5.35 0.72 -3.75
CA ASP A 32 -4.21 0.93 -2.85
C ASP A 32 -3.03 0.00 -3.18
N THR A 33 -3.34 -1.29 -3.39
CA THR A 33 -2.34 -2.28 -3.75
C THR A 33 -1.77 -2.02 -5.14
N ALA A 34 -2.62 -1.68 -6.11
CA ALA A 34 -2.19 -1.33 -7.45
C ALA A 34 -1.29 -0.09 -7.44
N LEU A 35 -1.59 0.92 -6.60
CA LEU A 35 -0.78 2.11 -6.44
C LEU A 35 0.61 1.72 -5.94
N ALA A 36 0.69 0.93 -4.87
CA ALA A 36 1.96 0.47 -4.32
C ALA A 36 2.84 -0.21 -5.38
N PHE A 37 2.27 -1.16 -6.15
CA PHE A 37 3.03 -1.86 -7.19
C PHE A 37 3.43 -0.97 -8.37
N SER A 38 2.56 -0.04 -8.79
CA SER A 38 2.90 0.90 -9.87
C SER A 38 4.10 1.78 -9.48
N VAL A 39 4.13 2.27 -8.24
CA VAL A 39 5.23 3.10 -7.73
C VAL A 39 6.52 2.30 -7.55
N ILE A 40 6.44 1.09 -6.99
CA ILE A 40 7.60 0.18 -6.85
C ILE A 40 8.22 -0.12 -8.23
N ASN A 41 7.38 -0.37 -9.24
CA ASN A 41 7.82 -0.65 -10.61
C ASN A 41 8.08 0.61 -11.46
N ARG A 42 8.00 1.81 -10.87
CA ARG A 42 8.25 3.12 -11.54
C ARG A 42 7.29 3.42 -12.71
N HIS A 43 6.09 2.85 -12.68
CA HIS A 43 4.98 3.15 -13.60
C HIS A 43 4.21 4.37 -13.08
N PHE A 44 4.84 5.55 -13.14
CA PHE A 44 4.33 6.77 -12.53
C PHE A 44 3.03 7.30 -13.18
N ASP A 45 2.85 7.04 -14.46
CA ASP A 45 1.62 7.31 -15.20
C ASP A 45 0.43 6.52 -14.65
N VAL A 46 0.64 5.22 -14.38
CA VAL A 46 -0.36 4.36 -13.73
C VAL A 46 -0.60 4.78 -12.29
N ALA A 47 0.47 5.15 -11.56
CA ALA A 47 0.36 5.63 -10.19
C ALA A 47 -0.49 6.91 -10.11
N ASP A 48 -0.27 7.86 -11.01
CA ASP A 48 -1.07 9.08 -11.11
C ASP A 48 -2.53 8.79 -11.42
N PHE A 49 -2.80 7.96 -12.42
CA PHE A 49 -4.15 7.53 -12.74
C PHE A 49 -4.86 6.93 -11.50
N LEU A 50 -4.17 6.10 -10.72
CA LEU A 50 -4.75 5.48 -9.53
C LEU A 50 -5.04 6.49 -8.42
N LEU A 51 -4.16 7.47 -8.21
CA LEU A 51 -4.36 8.57 -7.25
C LEU A 51 -5.56 9.44 -7.65
N GLU A 52 -5.70 9.77 -8.93
CA GLU A 52 -6.87 10.48 -9.47
C GLU A 52 -8.19 9.72 -9.25
N HIS A 53 -8.12 8.39 -9.17
CA HIS A 53 -9.27 7.51 -8.93
C HIS A 53 -9.42 7.11 -7.45
N GLY A 54 -8.75 7.82 -6.54
CA GLY A 54 -8.97 7.70 -5.10
C GLY A 54 -8.16 6.61 -4.41
N ALA A 55 -7.10 6.09 -5.02
CA ALA A 55 -6.13 5.27 -4.29
C ALA A 55 -5.52 6.07 -3.13
N ASP A 56 -5.43 5.45 -1.94
CA ASP A 56 -4.86 6.11 -0.77
C ASP A 56 -3.33 5.95 -0.75
N ILE A 57 -2.60 7.06 -0.88
CA ILE A 57 -1.14 7.07 -0.84
C ILE A 57 -0.56 6.64 0.52
N ASN A 58 -1.35 6.77 1.60
CA ASN A 58 -0.93 6.45 2.97
C ASN A 58 -1.36 5.05 3.42
N THR A 59 -1.95 4.28 2.51
CA THR A 59 -2.32 2.90 2.78
C THR A 59 -1.10 2.05 3.16
N THR A 60 -1.28 1.16 4.13
CA THR A 60 -0.25 0.17 4.46
C THR A 60 -0.56 -1.10 3.71
N ARG A 61 0.46 -1.71 3.11
CA ARG A 61 0.24 -2.92 2.32
C ARG A 61 -0.32 -4.02 3.22
N ASN A 62 -1.48 -4.57 2.87
CA ASN A 62 -2.07 -5.69 3.57
C ASN A 62 -1.18 -6.93 3.41
N SER A 63 -0.24 -7.09 4.34
CA SER A 63 0.76 -8.12 4.37
C SER A 63 1.03 -8.52 5.81
N HIS A 64 1.82 -9.57 6.02
CA HIS A 64 2.17 -9.99 7.37
C HIS A 64 2.92 -8.91 8.18
N GLU A 65 3.53 -7.92 7.51
CA GLU A 65 4.26 -6.83 8.13
C GLU A 65 3.83 -5.51 7.47
N PRO A 66 2.67 -4.94 7.87
CA PRO A 66 2.14 -3.71 7.30
C PRO A 66 3.13 -2.56 7.46
N ALA A 67 3.50 -1.96 6.34
CA ALA A 67 4.33 -0.78 6.24
C ALA A 67 3.84 0.08 5.06
N SER A 68 4.16 1.38 5.08
CA SER A 68 3.83 2.28 3.95
C SER A 68 4.69 1.98 2.72
N ILE A 69 4.26 2.45 1.56
CA ILE A 69 5.01 2.29 0.29
C ILE A 69 6.44 2.83 0.44
N LEU A 70 6.62 3.93 1.18
CA LEU A 70 7.93 4.56 1.40
C LEU A 70 8.93 3.63 2.12
N HIS A 71 8.47 2.80 3.07
CA HIS A 71 9.33 1.83 3.77
C HIS A 71 9.91 0.78 2.82
N HIS A 72 9.11 0.30 1.86
CA HIS A 72 9.56 -0.68 0.88
C HIS A 72 10.63 -0.09 -0.05
N LEU A 73 10.43 1.14 -0.53
CA LEU A 73 11.35 1.82 -1.45
C LEU A 73 12.72 2.12 -0.83
N VAL A 74 12.80 2.26 0.50
CA VAL A 74 14.07 2.41 1.22
C VAL A 74 15.00 1.23 0.93
N PHE A 75 14.50 0.00 1.02
CA PHE A 75 15.33 -1.18 0.75
C PHE A 75 15.76 -1.26 -0.71
N GLU A 76 14.85 -0.94 -1.64
CA GLU A 76 15.17 -0.89 -3.07
C GLU A 76 16.15 0.23 -3.42
N GLY A 77 16.21 1.29 -2.61
CA GLY A 77 17.03 2.47 -2.87
C GLY A 77 16.59 3.27 -4.09
N ASN A 78 15.30 3.19 -4.40
CA ASN A 78 14.71 3.86 -5.55
C ASN A 78 14.30 5.31 -5.18
N TYR A 79 15.27 6.22 -5.26
CA TYR A 79 15.06 7.64 -4.97
C TYR A 79 14.01 8.31 -5.87
N ASP A 80 13.87 7.88 -7.13
CA ASP A 80 12.86 8.45 -8.05
C ASP A 80 11.45 8.15 -7.55
N SER A 81 11.16 6.89 -7.19
CA SER A 81 9.86 6.52 -6.64
C SER A 81 9.60 7.14 -5.26
N MET A 82 10.64 7.28 -4.42
CA MET A 82 10.49 7.99 -3.15
C MET A 82 10.14 9.47 -3.38
N ARG A 83 10.83 10.15 -4.29
CA ARG A 83 10.55 11.54 -4.65
C ARG A 83 9.13 11.69 -5.21
N PHE A 84 8.71 10.80 -6.10
CA PHE A 84 7.35 10.78 -6.66
C PHE A 84 6.27 10.79 -5.55
N LEU A 85 6.43 9.94 -4.52
CA LEU A 85 5.48 9.87 -3.40
C LEU A 85 5.55 11.11 -2.50
N ILE A 86 6.76 11.59 -2.20
CA ILE A 86 6.99 12.78 -1.37
C ILE A 86 6.34 14.02 -2.02
N ASP A 87 6.51 14.19 -3.33
CA ASP A 87 5.91 15.28 -4.11
C ASP A 87 4.37 15.22 -4.10
N ARG A 88 3.79 14.02 -3.91
CA ARG A 88 2.34 13.78 -3.79
C ARG A 88 1.82 13.79 -2.35
N GLY A 89 2.67 14.16 -1.41
CA GLY A 89 2.26 14.40 -0.03
C GLY A 89 2.05 13.14 0.80
N ILE A 90 2.75 12.05 0.49
CA ILE A 90 2.76 10.88 1.38
C ILE A 90 3.15 11.29 2.81
N ASP A 91 2.52 10.65 3.78
CA ASP A 91 2.88 10.78 5.19
C ASP A 91 4.20 10.05 5.45
N MET A 92 5.24 10.83 5.69
CA MET A 92 6.59 10.34 5.99
C MET A 92 6.73 9.93 7.46
N THR A 93 5.77 10.28 8.32
CA THR A 93 5.76 9.98 9.75
C THR A 93 5.10 8.65 10.09
N THR A 94 4.45 8.01 9.11
CA THR A 94 3.82 6.70 9.27
C THR A 94 4.83 5.71 9.84
N LYS A 95 4.42 4.98 10.87
CA LYS A 95 5.25 3.98 11.54
C LYS A 95 4.84 2.58 11.13
N ASP A 96 5.83 1.73 10.84
CA ASP A 96 5.59 0.33 10.54
C ASP A 96 5.08 -0.44 11.77
N TYR A 97 4.35 -1.53 11.52
CA TYR A 97 3.76 -2.35 12.58
C TYR A 97 4.79 -3.08 13.46
N ARG A 98 5.94 -3.47 12.90
CA ARG A 98 6.87 -4.41 13.52
C ARG A 98 7.87 -3.74 14.46
N TRP A 99 8.36 -2.58 14.09
CA TRP A 99 9.41 -1.84 14.81
C TRP A 99 8.97 -0.47 15.30
N ASN A 100 7.73 -0.05 14.98
CA ASN A 100 7.24 1.30 15.29
C ASN A 100 8.20 2.37 14.76
N SER A 101 8.75 2.14 13.56
CA SER A 101 9.79 2.96 12.94
C SER A 101 9.27 3.60 11.65
N THR A 102 9.82 4.75 11.28
CA THR A 102 9.50 5.43 10.01
C THR A 102 10.39 4.90 8.88
N ALA A 103 10.12 5.32 7.65
CA ALA A 103 10.98 4.99 6.51
C ALA A 103 12.43 5.50 6.71
N GLN A 104 12.59 6.67 7.35
CA GLN A 104 13.91 7.21 7.72
C GLN A 104 14.61 6.31 8.76
N GLY A 105 13.87 5.78 9.75
CA GLY A 105 14.39 4.79 10.69
C GLY A 105 14.79 3.47 10.00
N TRP A 106 14.03 3.00 9.01
CA TRP A 106 14.41 1.82 8.20
C TRP A 106 15.70 2.04 7.42
N ALA A 107 15.90 3.25 6.86
CA ALA A 107 17.14 3.59 6.19
C ALA A 107 18.33 3.56 7.16
N LEU A 108 18.16 4.13 8.36
CA LEU A 108 19.23 4.22 9.36
C LEU A 108 19.58 2.87 10.01
N TYR A 109 18.59 2.12 10.48
CA TYR A 109 18.82 0.90 11.28
C TYR A 109 18.78 -0.38 10.46
N GLY A 110 17.83 -0.48 9.52
CA GLY A 110 17.64 -1.66 8.69
C GLY A 110 18.67 -1.74 7.57
N LYS A 111 18.68 -0.73 6.69
CA LYS A 111 19.59 -0.66 5.53
C LYS A 111 21.00 -0.19 5.91
N LYS A 112 21.13 0.58 7.01
CA LYS A 112 22.38 1.24 7.43
C LYS A 112 22.89 2.24 6.39
N ASP A 113 21.97 2.89 5.69
CA ASP A 113 22.25 3.93 4.70
C ASP A 113 22.02 5.31 5.31
N GLN A 114 23.07 5.89 5.86
CA GLN A 114 23.01 7.22 6.49
C GLN A 114 22.66 8.32 5.49
N LYS A 115 23.10 8.20 4.23
CA LYS A 115 22.82 9.22 3.21
C LYS A 115 21.34 9.25 2.89
N MET A 116 20.71 8.08 2.76
CA MET A 116 19.27 7.99 2.56
C MET A 116 18.48 8.49 3.76
N ALA A 117 18.90 8.15 4.96
CA ALA A 117 18.25 8.63 6.18
C ALA A 117 18.29 10.18 6.26
N GLN A 118 19.46 10.78 5.98
CA GLN A 118 19.61 12.24 5.92
C GLN A 118 18.77 12.86 4.80
N TRP A 119 18.67 12.21 3.64
CA TRP A 119 17.86 12.68 2.53
C TRP A 119 16.37 12.69 2.88
N LEU A 120 15.86 11.64 3.54
CA LEU A 120 14.48 11.57 4.01
C LEU A 120 14.19 12.61 5.11
N GLU A 121 15.11 12.79 6.05
CA GLU A 121 15.00 13.81 7.10
C GLU A 121 14.94 15.22 6.49
N GLU A 122 15.80 15.51 5.51
CA GLU A 122 15.80 16.81 4.83
C GLU A 122 14.50 17.03 4.04
N ALA A 123 14.01 16.02 3.33
CA ALA A 123 12.75 16.11 2.61
C ALA A 123 11.56 16.38 3.54
N GLU A 124 11.54 15.78 4.74
CA GLU A 124 10.53 16.05 5.76
C GLU A 124 10.61 17.50 6.28
N ARG A 125 11.81 17.97 6.65
CA ARG A 125 12.02 19.36 7.10
C ARG A 125 11.59 20.39 6.07
N GLN A 126 11.89 20.16 4.79
CA GLN A 126 11.49 21.07 3.72
C GLN A 126 9.96 21.18 3.58
N ARG A 127 9.24 20.08 3.83
CA ARG A 127 7.77 20.10 3.81
C ARG A 127 7.18 20.84 5.01
N GLU A 128 7.80 20.73 6.19
CA GLU A 128 7.36 21.49 7.38
C GLU A 128 7.59 23.00 7.25
N GLN A 129 8.64 23.40 6.52
CA GLN A 129 9.03 24.80 6.32
C GLN A 129 8.41 25.44 5.07
N GLY A 130 7.73 24.66 4.22
CA GLY A 130 7.06 25.16 3.02
C GLY A 130 5.85 26.06 3.34
N PRO A 131 5.47 26.98 2.43
CA PRO A 131 4.29 27.83 2.64
C PRO A 131 3.04 26.95 2.71
N ARG A 132 2.31 27.06 3.83
CA ARG A 132 0.99 26.43 4.03
C ARG A 132 -0.08 27.07 3.15
#